data_AF-A0A538K8C6-F1
#
_entry.id   AF-A0A538K8C6-F1
#
_cell.length_a   1.000
_cell.length_b   1.000
_cell.length_c   1.000
_cell.angle_alpha   90.00
_cell.angle_beta   90.00
_cell.angle_gamma   90.00
#
_symmetry.space_group_name_H-M   'P 1'
#
loop_
_entity.id
_entity.type
_entity.pdbx_description
1 polymer ?
#
loop_
_entity_poly.entity_id
_entity_poly.type
_entity_poly.pdbx_seq_one_letter_code
_entity_poly.pdbx_strand_id
1 'polypeptide(L)'
;MPHALKALLRRRNLGLMLVVALVFGTSAVAVGGTPQQRDSNAVYKYSGNVSDAVDPENADNDVVKFDTNDPNVADSMGRKVSETVSQVTDQVELKFFFVGRDCAAGSPRIDLFVDTNGDHKFDTLLNGYVGPSGSGCVQNKWQYLDLANLNDPTPRWGVNNGFPLQSWSSIVATFGNDDVVFGHLVDDSQAFAPNNRGIAYYDLVSIGNRTFTSHEDGN
;
A
#
# COMPACT_ATOMS: atom_id res chain seq x y z
N MET A 1 1.64 -32.21 4.02
CA MET A 1 2.10 -31.95 2.63
C MET A 1 2.03 -30.47 2.16
N PRO A 2 2.16 -29.42 3.01
CA PRO A 2 2.24 -28.03 2.53
C PRO A 2 3.69 -27.49 2.36
N HIS A 3 4.70 -28.11 2.99
CA HIS A 3 6.08 -27.61 2.95
C HIS A 3 6.79 -27.79 1.59
N ALA A 4 6.37 -28.76 0.77
CA ALA A 4 7.00 -29.02 -0.53
C ALA A 4 6.63 -27.97 -1.60
N LEU A 5 5.46 -27.32 -1.47
CA LEU A 5 5.01 -26.30 -2.42
C LEU A 5 5.72 -24.95 -2.19
N LYS A 6 5.99 -24.58 -0.93
CA LYS A 6 6.80 -23.39 -0.57
C LYS A 6 8.22 -23.45 -1.17
N ALA A 7 8.79 -24.66 -1.31
CA ALA A 7 10.13 -24.84 -1.87
C ALA A 7 10.21 -24.67 -3.40
N LEU A 8 9.12 -24.91 -4.13
CA LEU A 8 9.08 -24.84 -5.60
C LEU A 8 8.95 -23.41 -6.13
N LEU A 9 8.35 -22.50 -5.36
CA LEU A 9 8.32 -21.05 -5.67
C LEU A 9 9.67 -20.35 -5.41
N ARG A 10 10.63 -21.04 -4.78
CA ARG A 10 11.91 -20.48 -4.31
C ARG A 10 13.02 -20.42 -5.37
N ARG A 11 12.74 -20.85 -6.61
CA ARG A 11 13.75 -20.90 -7.69
C ARG A 11 13.23 -20.29 -8.99
N ARG A 12 13.39 -18.97 -9.14
CA ARG A 12 13.98 -18.31 -10.32
C ARG A 12 13.88 -16.79 -10.20
N ASN A 13 14.94 -16.13 -10.67
CA ASN A 13 15.14 -14.69 -10.89
C ASN A 13 15.87 -13.93 -9.78
N LEU A 14 17.19 -14.17 -9.68
CA LEU A 14 18.15 -13.10 -9.34
C LEU A 14 18.16 -12.09 -10.51
N GLY A 15 17.15 -11.22 -10.56
CA GLY A 15 17.22 -9.95 -11.26
C GLY A 15 17.46 -8.87 -10.22
N LEU A 16 18.40 -7.97 -10.48
CA LEU A 16 18.80 -6.85 -9.63
C LEU A 16 17.58 -6.15 -9.00
N MET A 17 17.26 -6.47 -7.74
CA MET A 17 16.21 -5.78 -6.99
C MET A 17 16.71 -4.40 -6.62
N LEU A 18 16.11 -3.36 -7.20
CA LEU A 18 16.20 -2.02 -6.62
C LEU A 18 15.23 -2.00 -5.42
N VAL A 19 15.71 -2.47 -4.27
CA VAL A 19 15.02 -2.24 -3.01
C VAL A 19 15.21 -0.76 -2.69
N VAL A 20 14.15 0.05 -2.85
CA VAL A 20 14.10 1.35 -2.19
C VAL A 20 14.01 1.03 -0.70
N ALA A 21 15.17 1.01 -0.05
CA ALA A 21 15.26 0.87 1.39
C ALA A 21 14.66 2.13 2.01
N LEU A 22 13.39 2.07 2.39
CA LEU A 22 12.83 3.01 3.35
C LEU A 22 13.53 2.76 4.68
N VAL A 23 14.57 3.54 4.95
CA VAL A 23 15.23 3.59 6.25
C VAL A 23 14.24 4.21 7.23
N PHE A 24 13.39 3.39 7.84
CA PHE A 24 12.74 3.74 9.10
C PHE A 24 13.77 3.58 10.23
N GLY A 25 14.83 4.39 10.15
CA GLY A 25 15.88 4.48 11.14
C GLY A 25 15.38 5.24 12.35
N THR A 26 15.59 4.68 13.53
CA THR A 26 15.65 5.43 14.79
C THR A 26 16.77 6.46 14.68
N SER A 27 16.47 7.67 14.22
CA SER A 27 17.37 8.83 14.28
C SER A 27 16.55 10.10 14.15
N ALA A 28 16.43 10.82 15.26
CA ALA A 28 16.01 12.21 15.24
C ALA A 28 17.02 13.01 14.42
N VAL A 29 16.60 13.53 13.27
CA VAL A 29 17.35 14.55 12.54
C VAL A 29 16.40 15.73 12.38
N ALA A 30 16.67 16.77 13.16
CA ALA A 30 15.95 18.03 13.07
C ALA A 30 16.35 18.72 11.74
N VAL A 31 15.38 18.91 10.85
CA VAL A 31 15.50 19.82 9.71
C VAL A 31 14.31 20.77 9.79
N GLY A 32 14.63 22.06 9.86
CA GLY A 32 13.71 23.15 10.13
C GLY A 32 12.67 23.35 9.03
N GLY A 33 11.48 23.74 9.49
CA GLY A 33 10.24 23.81 8.75
C GLY A 33 9.23 23.06 9.59
N THR A 34 8.35 23.76 10.29
CA THR A 34 7.21 23.14 10.96
C THR A 34 6.09 22.98 9.92
N PRO A 35 5.89 21.81 9.29
CA PRO A 35 4.54 21.45 8.90
C PRO A 35 3.78 21.28 10.21
N GLN A 36 2.68 22.00 10.32
CA GLN A 36 1.74 21.87 11.42
C GLN A 36 1.06 20.51 11.25
N GLN A 37 1.75 19.45 11.69
CA GLN A 37 1.24 18.08 11.71
C GLN A 37 0.11 18.06 12.76
N ARG A 38 -1.13 18.16 12.29
CA ARG A 38 -2.32 18.05 13.13
C ARG A 38 -2.55 16.55 13.34
N ASP A 39 -2.19 16.06 14.52
CA ASP A 39 -2.24 14.66 14.96
C ASP A 39 -3.65 14.02 14.88
N SER A 40 -4.17 13.71 13.69
CA SER A 40 -5.40 12.91 13.59
C SER A 40 -5.12 11.41 13.42
N ASN A 41 -3.89 10.98 13.10
CA ASN A 41 -3.53 9.55 12.92
C ASN A 41 -2.06 9.20 13.22
N ALA A 42 -1.57 9.43 14.45
CA ALA A 42 -0.18 9.11 14.86
C ALA A 42 0.31 7.66 14.59
N VAL A 43 -0.58 6.75 14.19
CA VAL A 43 -0.30 5.36 13.79
C VAL A 43 0.28 5.25 12.37
N TYR A 44 -0.22 6.05 11.43
CA TYR A 44 0.26 6.06 10.05
C TYR A 44 1.37 7.10 9.90
N LYS A 45 2.44 6.70 9.21
CA LYS A 45 3.58 7.58 8.91
C LYS A 45 3.65 7.82 7.43
N TYR A 46 3.95 9.06 7.07
CA TYR A 46 4.11 9.52 5.69
C TYR A 46 5.57 9.58 5.28
N SER A 47 5.82 9.39 3.99
CA SER A 47 7.12 9.64 3.34
C SER A 47 6.87 10.11 1.91
N GLY A 48 7.77 10.93 1.38
CA GLY A 48 7.63 11.56 0.07
C GLY A 48 6.79 12.84 0.13
N ASN A 49 6.03 13.11 -0.94
CA ASN A 49 5.17 14.28 -1.09
C ASN A 49 3.74 14.00 -0.61
N VAL A 50 3.62 13.30 0.52
CA VAL A 50 2.35 12.95 1.12
C VAL A 50 1.94 14.01 2.15
N SER A 51 0.71 14.49 2.07
CA SER A 51 0.17 15.48 2.99
C SER A 51 -1.30 15.25 3.29
N ASP A 52 -1.78 15.76 4.41
CA ASP A 52 -3.21 15.96 4.61
C ASP A 52 -3.75 16.94 3.56
N ALA A 53 -5.00 16.75 3.18
CA ALA A 53 -5.73 17.55 2.20
C ALA A 53 -7.25 17.45 2.46
N VAL A 54 -8.01 18.09 1.59
CA VAL A 54 -9.48 18.05 1.62
C VAL A 54 -9.96 17.31 0.38
N ASP A 55 -11.03 16.53 0.53
CA ASP A 55 -11.69 15.82 -0.55
C ASP A 55 -12.08 16.80 -1.66
N PRO A 56 -11.66 16.54 -2.92
CA PRO A 56 -11.92 17.45 -4.03
C PRO A 56 -13.42 17.63 -4.36
N GLU A 57 -14.28 16.72 -3.90
CA GLU A 57 -15.74 16.77 -4.12
C GLU A 57 -16.51 17.21 -2.87
N ASN A 58 -15.90 17.20 -1.68
CA ASN A 58 -16.54 17.55 -0.43
C ASN A 58 -15.57 18.30 0.50
N ALA A 59 -15.74 19.62 0.62
CA ALA A 59 -14.85 20.46 1.42
C ALA A 59 -14.85 20.13 2.93
N ASP A 60 -15.84 19.37 3.42
CA ASP A 60 -15.97 18.97 4.83
C ASP A 60 -15.30 17.61 5.13
N ASN A 61 -14.78 16.91 4.12
CA ASN A 61 -14.11 15.61 4.29
C ASN A 61 -12.59 15.77 4.13
N ASP A 62 -11.83 15.43 5.16
CA ASP A 62 -10.37 15.42 5.10
C ASP A 62 -9.87 14.10 4.49
N VAL A 63 -8.83 14.18 3.68
CA VAL A 63 -8.23 13.04 2.97
C VAL A 63 -6.71 13.15 3.00
N VAL A 64 -6.00 12.07 2.66
CA VAL A 64 -4.56 12.14 2.40
C VAL A 64 -4.30 12.29 0.90
N LYS A 65 -3.35 13.15 0.55
CA LYS A 65 -2.97 13.44 -0.84
C LYS A 65 -1.54 12.95 -1.10
N PHE A 66 -1.37 12.27 -2.22
CA PHE A 66 -0.08 11.90 -2.81
C PHE A 66 0.13 12.77 -4.06
N ASP A 67 1.26 13.46 -4.13
CA ASP A 67 1.65 14.31 -5.26
C ASP A 67 2.84 13.68 -6.00
N THR A 68 2.51 12.90 -7.02
CA THR A 68 3.49 12.11 -7.78
C THR A 68 4.10 12.90 -8.95
N ASN A 69 4.05 14.23 -8.94
CA ASN A 69 4.63 15.03 -10.02
C ASN A 69 6.17 15.04 -10.02
N ASP A 70 6.82 14.90 -8.86
CA ASP A 70 8.29 14.81 -8.78
C ASP A 70 8.76 13.40 -9.19
N PRO A 71 9.49 13.24 -10.31
CA PRO A 71 9.97 11.92 -10.75
C PRO A 71 10.90 11.20 -9.78
N ASN A 72 11.49 11.90 -8.81
CA ASN A 72 12.57 11.38 -7.97
C ASN A 72 12.12 10.97 -6.57
N VAL A 73 10.84 11.18 -6.23
CA VAL A 73 10.30 10.95 -4.89
C VAL A 73 9.16 9.95 -4.98
N ALA A 74 9.25 8.85 -4.24
CA ALA A 74 8.15 7.91 -4.06
C ALA A 74 7.34 8.26 -2.82
N ASP A 75 6.03 8.20 -2.98
CA ASP A 75 5.07 8.56 -1.95
C ASP A 75 4.62 7.30 -1.23
N SER A 76 4.52 7.38 0.09
CA SER A 76 4.00 6.26 0.87
C SER A 76 3.37 6.69 2.18
N MET A 77 2.37 5.92 2.61
CA MET A 77 1.83 5.98 3.97
C MET A 77 1.76 4.55 4.53
N GLY A 78 2.20 4.35 5.76
CA GLY A 78 2.23 2.99 6.31
C GLY A 78 2.24 2.93 7.83
N ARG A 79 1.99 1.72 8.34
CA ARG A 79 1.95 1.42 9.77
C ARG A 79 2.54 0.04 10.07
N LYS A 80 2.99 -0.14 11.31
CA LYS A 80 3.30 -1.48 11.84
C LYS A 80 2.01 -2.28 12.02
N VAL A 81 2.11 -3.56 11.73
CA VAL A 81 1.02 -4.55 11.81
C VAL A 81 1.51 -5.70 12.69
N SER A 82 0.59 -6.39 13.36
CA SER A 82 0.87 -7.51 14.28
C SER A 82 -0.13 -8.66 14.10
N GLU A 83 -0.80 -8.68 12.96
CA GLU A 83 -1.83 -9.62 12.58
C GLU A 83 -1.27 -10.58 11.53
N THR A 84 -1.78 -11.81 11.49
CA THR A 84 -1.44 -12.74 10.42
C THR A 84 -2.09 -12.32 9.11
N VAL A 85 -1.58 -12.83 7.98
CA VAL A 85 -2.18 -12.58 6.67
C VAL A 85 -3.66 -12.97 6.62
N SER A 86 -4.08 -14.05 7.29
CA SER A 86 -5.51 -14.40 7.32
C SER A 86 -6.35 -13.43 8.14
N GLN A 87 -5.79 -12.88 9.23
CA GLN A 87 -6.48 -11.93 10.12
C GLN A 87 -6.73 -10.56 9.49
N VAL A 88 -5.93 -10.16 8.49
CA VAL A 88 -6.14 -8.90 7.76
C VAL A 88 -7.11 -9.03 6.58
N THR A 89 -7.80 -10.17 6.45
CA THR A 89 -8.93 -10.33 5.52
C THR A 89 -10.00 -9.27 5.78
N ASP A 90 -10.52 -8.67 4.71
CA ASP A 90 -11.47 -7.55 4.74
C ASP A 90 -10.95 -6.35 5.57
N GLN A 91 -9.62 -6.21 5.68
CA GLN A 91 -8.93 -5.16 6.43
C GLN A 91 -7.73 -4.60 5.66
N VAL A 92 -7.67 -4.82 4.35
CA VAL A 92 -6.72 -4.18 3.45
C VAL A 92 -7.50 -3.47 2.37
N GLU A 93 -7.91 -2.26 2.68
CA GLU A 93 -8.95 -1.54 1.94
C GLU A 93 -8.55 -0.09 1.75
N LEU A 94 -9.09 0.53 0.72
CA LEU A 94 -8.89 1.96 0.47
C LEU A 94 -10.02 2.53 -0.37
N LYS A 95 -10.31 3.80 -0.14
CA LYS A 95 -11.05 4.66 -1.04
C LYS A 95 -10.05 5.59 -1.72
N PHE A 96 -10.15 5.76 -3.04
CA PHE A 96 -9.19 6.54 -3.82
C PHE A 96 -9.86 7.41 -4.91
N PHE A 97 -9.21 8.52 -5.24
CA PHE A 97 -9.61 9.46 -6.29
C PHE A 97 -8.39 9.95 -7.05
N PHE A 98 -8.36 9.75 -8.37
CA PHE A 98 -7.23 10.15 -9.21
C PHE A 98 -7.54 11.37 -10.06
N VAL A 99 -6.60 12.33 -10.08
CA VAL A 99 -6.64 13.52 -10.94
C VAL A 99 -5.44 13.50 -11.87
N GLY A 100 -5.71 13.48 -13.17
CA GLY A 100 -4.68 13.58 -14.22
C GLY A 100 -3.75 12.37 -14.31
N ARG A 101 -4.15 11.22 -13.76
CA ARG A 101 -3.33 10.00 -13.69
C ARG A 101 -4.14 8.71 -13.74
N ASP A 102 -3.48 7.59 -14.01
CA ASP A 102 -4.04 6.23 -13.96
C ASP A 102 -3.27 5.37 -12.93
N CYS A 103 -3.68 4.12 -12.73
CA CYS A 103 -3.02 3.14 -11.88
C CYS A 103 -2.01 2.25 -12.61
N ALA A 104 -1.24 2.86 -13.52
CA ALA A 104 -0.25 2.12 -14.28
C ALA A 104 1.07 1.92 -13.55
N ALA A 105 1.96 1.16 -14.18
CA ALA A 105 3.28 0.81 -13.65
C ALA A 105 3.25 0.09 -12.28
N GLY A 106 2.12 -0.55 -11.95
CA GLY A 106 1.97 -1.27 -10.68
C GLY A 106 1.77 -0.35 -9.48
N SER A 107 1.32 0.89 -9.69
CA SER A 107 1.05 1.85 -8.62
C SER A 107 -0.28 2.59 -8.84
N PRO A 108 -0.99 2.97 -7.76
CA PRO A 108 -0.65 2.66 -6.38
C PRO A 108 -0.93 1.19 -6.03
N ARG A 109 -0.28 0.74 -4.96
CA ARG A 109 -0.46 -0.61 -4.39
C ARG A 109 -0.32 -0.59 -2.88
N ILE A 110 -0.89 -1.58 -2.21
CA ILE A 110 -0.58 -1.87 -0.82
C ILE A 110 0.48 -2.97 -0.78
N ASP A 111 1.62 -2.72 -0.14
CA ASP A 111 2.58 -3.77 0.15
C ASP A 111 2.44 -4.24 1.60
N LEU A 112 2.35 -5.55 1.80
CA LEU A 112 2.42 -6.21 3.10
C LEU A 112 3.77 -6.92 3.23
N PHE A 113 4.53 -6.54 4.25
CA PHE A 113 5.81 -7.15 4.60
C PHE A 113 5.52 -8.28 5.57
N VAL A 114 5.84 -9.51 5.17
CA VAL A 114 5.42 -10.73 5.87
C VAL A 114 6.64 -11.49 6.39
N ASP A 115 6.59 -11.82 7.68
CA ASP A 115 7.49 -12.76 8.34
C ASP A 115 6.95 -14.18 8.19
N THR A 116 7.73 -15.05 7.56
CA THR A 116 7.33 -16.42 7.25
C THR A 116 8.03 -17.46 8.13
N ASN A 117 8.88 -17.01 9.06
CA ASN A 117 9.73 -17.87 9.86
C ASN A 117 9.63 -17.61 11.38
N GLY A 118 9.01 -16.50 11.80
CA GLY A 118 8.72 -16.14 13.19
C GLY A 118 9.86 -15.38 13.89
N ASP A 119 10.83 -14.82 13.17
CA ASP A 119 11.92 -14.02 13.74
C ASP A 119 11.62 -12.51 13.83
N HIS A 120 10.37 -12.14 13.53
CA HIS A 120 9.83 -10.78 13.47
C HIS A 120 10.54 -9.88 12.45
N LYS A 121 11.13 -10.47 11.40
CA LYS A 121 11.66 -9.76 10.23
C LYS A 121 10.91 -10.21 8.99
N PHE A 122 10.76 -9.29 8.04
CA PHE A 122 10.11 -9.64 6.79
C PHE A 122 11.00 -10.58 5.97
N ASP A 123 10.38 -11.63 5.43
CA ASP A 123 10.99 -12.58 4.49
C ASP A 123 10.46 -12.39 3.07
N THR A 124 9.21 -11.92 2.96
CA THR A 124 8.50 -11.80 1.68
C THR A 124 7.64 -10.54 1.66
N LEU A 125 7.43 -10.04 0.45
CA LEU A 125 6.53 -8.94 0.15
C LEU A 125 5.30 -9.47 -0.58
N LEU A 126 4.11 -9.05 -0.15
CA LEU A 126 2.85 -9.26 -0.87
C LEU A 126 2.38 -7.91 -1.41
N ASN A 127 2.26 -7.79 -2.73
CA ASN A 127 1.92 -6.55 -3.42
C ASN A 127 0.48 -6.59 -3.92
N GLY A 128 -0.44 -5.86 -3.28
CA GLY A 128 -1.84 -5.73 -3.66
C GLY A 128 -2.07 -4.54 -4.59
N TYR A 129 -2.23 -4.79 -5.88
CA TYR A 129 -2.36 -3.74 -6.90
C TYR A 129 -3.80 -3.23 -7.02
N VAL A 130 -3.97 -1.89 -7.01
CA VAL A 130 -5.27 -1.25 -7.25
C VAL A 130 -5.75 -1.53 -8.68
N GLY A 131 -4.84 -1.38 -9.65
CA GLY A 131 -5.04 -1.75 -11.05
C GLY A 131 -4.18 -2.94 -11.46
N PRO A 132 -4.64 -4.20 -11.34
CA PRO A 132 -3.83 -5.38 -11.64
C PRO A 132 -3.41 -5.50 -13.12
N SER A 133 -4.13 -4.84 -14.03
CA SER A 133 -3.76 -4.69 -15.45
C SER A 133 -2.70 -3.62 -15.71
N GLY A 134 -2.37 -2.79 -14.71
CA GLY A 134 -1.50 -1.63 -14.87
C GLY A 134 -2.12 -0.51 -15.72
N SER A 135 -3.44 -0.41 -15.76
CA SER A 135 -4.21 0.71 -16.33
C SER A 135 -5.71 0.50 -16.09
N GLY A 136 -6.52 1.52 -16.36
CA GLY A 136 -7.98 1.43 -16.36
C GLY A 136 -8.66 1.91 -15.08
N CYS A 137 -7.93 2.61 -14.21
CA CYS A 137 -8.52 3.33 -13.09
C CYS A 137 -9.27 4.56 -13.58
N VAL A 138 -10.42 4.81 -12.94
CA VAL A 138 -11.30 5.89 -13.34
C VAL A 138 -10.78 7.18 -12.72
N GLN A 139 -10.64 8.20 -13.56
CA GLN A 139 -10.25 9.53 -13.10
C GLN A 139 -11.46 10.32 -12.61
N ASN A 140 -11.20 11.27 -11.71
CA ASN A 140 -12.17 12.23 -11.18
C ASN A 140 -13.43 11.57 -10.62
N LYS A 141 -13.25 10.45 -9.91
CA LYS A 141 -14.33 9.71 -9.27
C LYS A 141 -13.79 8.92 -8.10
N TRP A 142 -14.48 8.98 -6.96
CA TRP A 142 -14.17 8.13 -5.82
C TRP A 142 -14.46 6.65 -6.11
N GLN A 143 -13.51 5.80 -5.79
CA GLN A 143 -13.60 4.36 -5.92
C GLN A 143 -13.22 3.69 -4.61
N TYR A 144 -13.99 2.69 -4.19
CA TYR A 144 -13.67 1.83 -3.07
C TYR A 144 -13.07 0.52 -3.58
N LEU A 145 -12.08 0.01 -2.88
CA LEU A 145 -11.51 -1.29 -3.15
C LEU A 145 -11.11 -1.98 -1.84
N ASP A 146 -11.60 -3.20 -1.65
CA ASP A 146 -11.07 -4.14 -0.66
C ASP A 146 -10.15 -5.11 -1.41
N LEU A 147 -8.86 -5.02 -1.13
CA LEU A 147 -7.84 -5.88 -1.73
C LEU A 147 -7.78 -7.26 -1.04
N ALA A 148 -8.26 -7.36 0.20
CA ALA A 148 -8.21 -8.57 1.00
C ALA A 148 -9.58 -9.28 1.11
N ASN A 149 -10.42 -9.13 0.09
CA ASN A 149 -11.71 -9.81 0.00
C ASN A 149 -11.53 -11.28 -0.43
N LEU A 150 -11.94 -12.23 0.42
CA LEU A 150 -11.87 -13.67 0.08
C LEU A 150 -12.78 -14.07 -1.11
N ASN A 151 -13.80 -13.28 -1.38
CA ASN A 151 -14.77 -13.52 -2.45
C ASN A 151 -14.46 -12.77 -3.74
N ASP A 152 -13.45 -11.90 -3.79
CA ASP A 152 -12.99 -11.29 -5.05
C ASP A 152 -12.09 -12.30 -5.81
N PRO A 153 -12.55 -12.83 -6.97
CA PRO A 153 -11.73 -13.73 -7.76
C PRO A 153 -10.61 -13.00 -8.52
N THR A 154 -10.62 -11.66 -8.56
CA THR A 154 -9.66 -10.86 -9.32
C THR A 154 -8.24 -11.08 -8.79
N PRO A 155 -7.30 -11.54 -9.64
CA PRO A 155 -5.92 -11.67 -9.21
C PRO A 155 -5.26 -10.29 -9.07
N ARG A 156 -5.01 -9.87 -7.83
CA ARG A 156 -4.44 -8.55 -7.49
C ARG A 156 -3.11 -8.63 -6.77
N TRP A 157 -2.72 -9.81 -6.31
CA TRP A 157 -1.60 -9.96 -5.40
C TRP A 157 -0.38 -10.58 -6.07
N GLY A 158 0.72 -9.84 -6.12
CA GLY A 158 2.04 -10.37 -6.48
C GLY A 158 2.81 -10.81 -5.24
N VAL A 159 3.66 -11.84 -5.38
CA VAL A 159 4.63 -12.22 -4.34
C VAL A 159 6.00 -11.75 -4.79
N ASN A 160 6.63 -10.87 -4.02
CA ASN A 160 7.92 -10.24 -4.34
C ASN A 160 7.94 -9.60 -5.74
N ASN A 161 6.92 -8.80 -6.06
CA ASN A 161 6.68 -8.20 -7.38
C ASN A 161 6.53 -9.22 -8.52
N GLY A 162 6.24 -10.47 -8.19
CA GLY A 162 6.16 -11.58 -9.14
C GLY A 162 4.81 -11.70 -9.84
N PHE A 163 4.86 -12.32 -11.03
CA PHE A 163 3.71 -12.75 -11.82
C PHE A 163 3.70 -14.29 -11.96
N PRO A 164 2.53 -14.93 -12.19
CA PRO A 164 1.20 -14.33 -12.29
C PRO A 164 0.69 -13.79 -10.95
N LEU A 165 -0.20 -12.80 -11.02
CA LEU A 165 -0.91 -12.30 -9.83
C LEU A 165 -1.86 -13.37 -9.30
N GLN A 166 -2.18 -13.27 -8.01
CA GLN A 166 -3.00 -14.23 -7.26
C GLN A 166 -4.22 -13.53 -6.65
N SER A 167 -5.31 -14.29 -6.46
CA SER A 167 -6.44 -13.85 -5.64
C SER A 167 -6.05 -13.80 -4.17
N TRP A 168 -6.77 -13.03 -3.36
CA TRP A 168 -6.55 -13.02 -1.91
C TRP A 168 -6.72 -14.41 -1.28
N SER A 169 -7.72 -15.19 -1.73
CA SER A 169 -7.92 -16.57 -1.29
C SER A 169 -6.70 -17.47 -1.52
N SER A 170 -5.95 -17.26 -2.61
CA SER A 170 -4.71 -17.99 -2.89
C SER A 170 -3.55 -17.53 -1.99
N ILE A 171 -3.49 -16.23 -1.68
CA ILE A 171 -2.55 -15.66 -0.72
C ILE A 171 -2.78 -16.25 0.67
N VAL A 172 -4.02 -16.24 1.17
CA VAL A 172 -4.38 -16.82 2.48
C VAL A 172 -4.07 -18.31 2.55
N ALA A 173 -4.32 -19.06 1.47
CA ALA A 173 -3.97 -20.50 1.43
C ALA A 173 -2.47 -20.77 1.60
N THR A 174 -1.61 -19.82 1.20
CA THR A 174 -0.14 -19.98 1.22
C THR A 174 0.51 -19.36 2.45
N PHE A 175 0.04 -18.17 2.84
CA PHE A 175 0.67 -17.31 3.84
C PHE A 175 -0.25 -17.01 5.04
N GLY A 176 -1.45 -17.59 5.13
CA GLY A 176 -2.47 -17.16 6.11
C GLY A 176 -2.06 -17.19 7.58
N ASN A 177 -1.05 -18.00 7.94
CA ASN A 177 -0.51 -18.08 9.31
C ASN A 177 0.79 -17.27 9.50
N ASP A 178 1.31 -16.66 8.45
CA ASP A 178 2.52 -15.86 8.46
C ASP A 178 2.16 -14.43 8.91
N ASP A 179 3.04 -13.77 9.67
CA ASP A 179 2.75 -12.48 10.32
C ASP A 179 2.99 -11.31 9.37
N VAL A 180 2.06 -10.36 9.30
CA VAL A 180 2.31 -9.07 8.65
C VAL A 180 2.99 -8.15 9.65
N VAL A 181 4.25 -7.78 9.40
CA VAL A 181 5.04 -6.93 10.32
C VAL A 181 4.89 -5.44 10.01
N PHE A 182 4.56 -5.11 8.76
CA PHE A 182 4.35 -3.75 8.28
C PHE A 182 3.47 -3.78 7.04
N GLY A 183 2.65 -2.76 6.87
CA GLY A 183 1.92 -2.55 5.63
C GLY A 183 1.93 -1.07 5.25
N HIS A 184 2.03 -0.81 3.95
CA HIS A 184 1.97 0.54 3.42
C HIS A 184 1.21 0.63 2.11
N LEU A 185 0.56 1.77 1.88
CA LEU A 185 0.16 2.21 0.56
C LEU A 185 1.33 2.96 -0.05
N VAL A 186 1.76 2.55 -1.24
CA VAL A 186 2.89 3.14 -1.95
C VAL A 186 2.47 3.57 -3.35
N ASP A 187 3.05 4.68 -3.78
CA ASP A 187 2.95 5.16 -5.14
C ASP A 187 4.33 5.58 -5.66
N ASP A 188 4.83 4.76 -6.57
CA ASP A 188 6.10 4.95 -7.27
C ASP A 188 5.90 5.09 -8.80
N SER A 189 4.67 5.33 -9.24
CA SER A 189 4.30 5.44 -10.66
C SER A 189 5.14 6.47 -11.42
N GLN A 190 5.53 7.56 -10.77
CA GLN A 190 6.29 8.68 -11.32
C GLN A 190 7.68 8.31 -11.85
N ALA A 191 8.29 7.28 -11.26
CA ALA A 191 9.61 6.77 -11.68
C ALA A 191 9.52 5.91 -12.95
N PHE A 192 8.36 5.31 -13.22
CA PHE A 192 8.22 4.27 -14.24
C PHE A 192 7.32 4.68 -15.41
N ALA A 193 6.36 5.58 -15.19
CA ALA A 193 5.42 6.01 -16.20
C ALA A 193 5.08 7.51 -16.04
N PRO A 194 5.80 8.40 -16.75
CA PRO A 194 5.61 9.85 -16.64
C PRO A 194 4.17 10.33 -16.87
N ASN A 195 3.42 9.65 -17.73
CA ASN A 195 2.01 9.97 -18.02
C ASN A 195 1.04 9.55 -16.89
N ASN A 196 1.52 8.89 -15.84
CA ASN A 196 0.73 8.46 -14.67
C ASN A 196 1.10 9.22 -13.41
N ARG A 197 1.87 10.31 -13.57
CA ARG A 197 2.05 11.33 -12.55
C ARG A 197 0.78 12.14 -12.41
N GLY A 198 0.52 12.62 -11.21
CA GLY A 198 -0.60 13.50 -10.93
C GLY A 198 -0.91 13.50 -9.46
N ILE A 199 -2.18 13.71 -9.13
CA ILE A 199 -2.62 13.72 -7.74
C ILE A 199 -3.48 12.48 -7.50
N ALA A 200 -3.21 11.81 -6.38
CA ALA A 200 -4.10 10.80 -5.83
C ALA A 200 -4.55 11.23 -4.43
N TYR A 201 -5.85 11.19 -4.18
CA TYR A 201 -6.41 11.33 -2.85
C TYR A 201 -6.83 9.96 -2.35
N TYR A 202 -6.63 9.72 -1.05
CA TYR A 202 -7.03 8.50 -0.38
C TYR A 202 -7.80 8.81 0.90
N ASP A 203 -8.74 7.93 1.19
CA ASP A 203 -9.61 7.97 2.35
C ASP A 203 -9.89 6.51 2.78
N LEU A 204 -10.32 6.29 4.02
CA LEU A 204 -10.62 4.97 4.58
C LEU A 204 -9.51 3.93 4.29
N VAL A 205 -8.25 4.30 4.46
CA VAL A 205 -7.12 3.39 4.18
C VAL A 205 -6.94 2.43 5.35
N SER A 206 -7.48 1.23 5.21
CA SER A 206 -7.38 0.14 6.20
C SER A 206 -6.18 -0.74 5.90
N ILE A 207 -5.35 -0.98 6.91
CA ILE A 207 -4.29 -2.00 6.87
C ILE A 207 -4.30 -2.72 8.22
N GLY A 208 -4.86 -3.93 8.25
CA GLY A 208 -5.16 -4.65 9.50
C GLY A 208 -6.20 -3.90 10.34
N ASN A 209 -6.12 -4.02 11.66
CA ASN A 209 -7.15 -3.49 12.56
C ASN A 209 -7.20 -1.95 12.72
N ARG A 210 -6.56 -1.20 11.82
CA ARG A 210 -6.57 0.26 11.82
C ARG A 210 -6.93 0.75 10.44
N THR A 211 -7.74 1.80 10.45
CA THR A 211 -8.13 2.57 9.29
C THR A 211 -7.62 3.97 9.50
N PHE A 212 -6.94 4.51 8.50
CA PHE A 212 -6.71 5.93 8.42
C PHE A 212 -8.04 6.60 8.07
N THR A 213 -8.54 7.40 9.01
CA THR A 213 -9.66 8.33 8.84
C THR A 213 -9.16 9.67 9.33
N SER A 214 -8.90 10.65 8.47
CA SER A 214 -8.45 11.96 8.95
C SER A 214 -9.59 12.64 9.72
N HIS A 215 -9.44 12.62 11.05
CA HIS A 215 -10.35 13.05 12.12
C HIS A 215 -11.64 12.24 12.31
N GLU A 216 -11.96 12.02 13.59
CA GLU A 216 -13.29 11.62 14.06
C GLU A 216 -14.30 12.60 13.47
N ASP A 217 -15.24 12.08 12.67
CA ASP A 217 -16.50 12.69 12.25
C ASP A 217 -16.84 13.98 13.02
N GLY A 218 -16.37 15.11 12.51
CA GLY A 218 -16.24 16.34 13.30
C GLY A 218 -17.53 17.14 13.43
N ASN A 219 -18.34 16.77 14.43
CA ASN A 219 -19.49 17.44 15.09
C ASN A 219 -20.88 17.28 14.48
#